data_AF-A0A849UBW3-F1
#
_entry.id   AF-A0A849UBW3-F1
#
_cell.length_a   1.000
_cell.length_b   1.000
_cell.length_c   1.000
_cell.angle_alpha   90.00
_cell.angle_beta   90.00
_cell.angle_gamma   90.00
#
_symmetry.space_group_name_H-M   'P 1'
#
loop_
_entity.id
_entity.type
_entity.pdbx_description
1 polymer ?
#
loop_
_entity_poly.entity_id
_entity_poly.type
_entity_poly.pdbx_seq_one_letter_code
_entity_poly.pdbx_strand_id
1 'polypeptide(L)' 'IFKADQLGFEISPKVGRFLLTHYARDLNGLWVLLEKLDRASLAAKRKLTLPFLRQVLSQIISD' A
#
# COMPACT_ATOMS: atom_id res chain seq x y z
N ILE A 1 -3.28 2.02 16.10
CA ILE A 1 -2.49 0.83 15.68
C ILE A 1 -3.40 -0.25 15.06
N PHE A 2 -4.73 -0.16 15.20
CA PHE A 2 -5.68 -1.26 14.91
C PHE A 2 -6.07 -1.58 13.44
N LYS A 3 -5.71 -0.79 12.41
CA LYS A 3 -6.20 -1.05 11.03
C LYS A 3 -5.25 -1.85 10.12
N ALA A 4 -3.97 -1.97 10.46
CA ALA A 4 -2.99 -2.66 9.61
C ALA A 4 -3.11 -4.19 9.66
N ASP A 5 -3.60 -4.73 10.78
CA ASP A 5 -3.69 -6.17 11.05
C ASP A 5 -4.80 -6.87 10.25
N GLN A 6 -5.82 -6.13 9.83
CA GLN A 6 -6.98 -6.69 9.10
C GLN A 6 -6.74 -6.94 7.61
N LEU A 7 -5.60 -6.51 7.05
CA LEU A 7 -5.39 -6.57 5.61
C LEU A 7 -4.76 -7.88 5.13
N GLY A 8 -4.35 -8.81 6.01
CA GLY A 8 -3.78 -10.11 5.63
C GLY A 8 -2.45 -10.03 4.86
N PHE A 9 -2.01 -8.83 4.51
CA PHE A 9 -0.69 -8.54 3.98
C PHE A 9 0.30 -8.38 5.11
N GLU A 10 1.50 -8.94 4.94
CA GLU A 10 2.68 -8.48 5.67
C GLU A 10 3.08 -7.06 5.22
N ILE A 11 2.20 -6.09 5.44
CA ILE A 11 2.51 -4.67 5.30
C ILE A 11 3.32 -4.28 6.54
N SER A 12 4.53 -3.78 6.33
CA SER A 12 5.31 -3.21 7.42
C SER A 12 4.49 -2.12 8.13
N PRO A 13 4.50 -2.04 9.47
CA PRO A 13 3.75 -1.01 10.21
C PRO A 13 4.00 0.42 9.74
N LYS A 14 5.21 0.69 9.23
CA LYS A 14 5.56 2.00 8.65
C LYS A 14 4.79 2.31 7.36
N VAL A 15 4.58 1.32 6.50
CA VAL A 15 3.79 1.46 5.26
C VAL A 15 2.31 1.63 5.60
N GLY A 16 1.77 0.81 6.51
CA GLY A 16 0.39 0.94 6.96
C GLY A 16 0.11 2.33 7.58
N ARG A 17 1.04 2.86 8.37
CA ARG A 17 0.94 4.22 8.92
C ARG A 17 0.95 5.28 7.83
N PHE A 18 1.83 5.17 6.84
CA PHE A 18 1.86 6.09 5.71
C PHE A 18 0.53 6.11 4.94
N LEU A 19 0.01 4.93 4.59
CA LEU A 19 -1.26 4.81 3.88
C LEU A 19 -2.43 5.41 4.67
N LEU A 20 -2.50 5.14 5.97
CA LEU A 20 -3.54 5.72 6.83
C LEU A 20 -3.38 7.25 6.98
N THR A 21 -2.17 7.77 7.09
CA THR A 21 -1.96 9.21 7.22
C THR A 21 -2.30 9.96 5.92
N HIS A 22 -2.00 9.38 4.76
CA HIS A 22 -2.17 10.06 3.47
C HIS A 22 -3.49 9.76 2.76
N TYR A 23 -4.09 8.58 2.99
CA TYR A 23 -5.24 8.08 2.22
C TYR A 23 -6.45 7.67 3.07
N ALA A 24 -6.44 7.81 4.41
CA ALA A 24 -7.57 7.38 5.25
C ALA A 24 -8.88 8.17 5.07
N ARG A 25 -8.86 9.30 4.32
CA ARG A 25 -10.08 10.08 4.02
C ARG A 25 -10.99 9.41 2.98
N ASP A 26 -10.44 8.51 2.17
CA ASP A 26 -11.20 7.72 1.21
C ASP A 26 -10.84 6.24 1.39
N LEU A 27 -11.69 5.53 2.15
CA LEU A 27 -11.53 4.10 2.38
C LEU A 27 -11.64 3.31 1.08
N ASN A 28 -12.49 3.73 0.13
CA ASN A 28 -12.67 3.01 -1.13
C ASN A 28 -11.44 3.18 -2.03
N GLY A 29 -10.94 4.41 -2.17
CA GLY A 29 -9.67 4.69 -2.84
C GLY A 29 -8.48 3.99 -2.19
N LEU A 30 -8.46 3.85 -0.86
CA LEU A 30 -7.45 3.10 -0.14
C LEU A 30 -7.49 1.60 -0.49
N TRP A 31 -8.68 0.99 -0.58
CA TRP A 31 -8.82 -0.41 -1.00
C TRP A 31 -8.32 -0.65 -2.43
N VAL A 32 -8.74 0.19 -3.37
CA VAL A 32 -8.27 0.11 -4.77
C VAL A 32 -6.75 0.27 -4.84
N LEU A 33 -6.19 1.20 -4.07
CA LEU A 33 -4.74 1.39 -4.00
C LEU A 33 -4.03 0.16 -3.43
N LEU A 34 -4.56 -0.43 -2.35
CA LEU A 34 -4.02 -1.64 -1.75
C LEU A 34 -3.99 -2.81 -2.72
N GLU A 35 -5.04 -3.01 -3.53
CA GLU A 35 -5.04 -4.06 -4.56
C GLU A 35 -3.99 -3.83 -5.66
N LYS A 36 -3.78 -2.56 -6.07
CA LYS A 36 -2.73 -2.23 -7.03
C LYS A 36 -1.33 -2.51 -6.45
N LEU A 37 -1.13 -2.16 -5.18
CA LEU A 37 0.12 -2.40 -4.47
C LEU A 37 0.39 -3.89 -4.30
N ASP A 38 -0.63 -4.68 -3.96
CA ASP A 38 -0.53 -6.13 -3.88
C ASP A 38 -0.08 -6.74 -5.22
N ARG A 39 -0.83 -6.46 -6.29
CA ARG A 39 -0.49 -6.95 -7.64
C ARG A 39 0.94 -6.61 -8.03
N ALA A 40 1.40 -5.39 -7.73
CA ALA A 40 2.78 -4.98 -7.98
C ALA A 40 3.79 -5.76 -7.11
N SER A 41 3.47 -5.99 -5.83
CA SER A 41 4.29 -6.77 -4.89
C SER A 41 4.46 -8.22 -5.34
N LEU A 42 3.36 -8.84 -5.77
CA LEU A 42 3.32 -10.20 -6.30
C LEU A 42 4.11 -10.31 -7.60
N ALA A 43 3.90 -9.40 -8.56
CA ALA A 43 4.63 -9.36 -9.82
C ALA A 43 6.14 -9.19 -9.59
N ALA A 44 6.52 -8.35 -8.63
CA ALA A 44 7.92 -8.09 -8.28
C ALA A 44 8.53 -9.13 -7.32
N LYS A 45 7.75 -10.13 -6.88
CA LYS A 45 8.11 -11.20 -5.94
C LYS A 45 8.86 -10.69 -4.69
N ARG A 46 8.44 -9.55 -4.15
CA ARG A 46 9.10 -8.88 -3.01
C ARG A 46 8.06 -8.34 -2.04
N LYS A 47 8.44 -8.16 -0.77
CA LYS A 47 7.57 -7.56 0.26
C LYS A 47 7.34 -6.07 0.00
N LEU A 48 6.17 -5.58 0.43
CA LEU A 48 5.82 -4.16 0.34
C LEU A 48 6.63 -3.35 1.38
N THR A 49 7.62 -2.58 0.90
CA THR A 49 8.45 -1.69 1.72
C THR A 49 8.17 -0.24 1.37
N LEU A 50 8.54 0.71 2.23
CA LEU A 50 8.35 2.14 1.97
C LEU A 50 9.02 2.64 0.69
N PRO A 51 10.27 2.24 0.36
CA PRO A 51 10.88 2.58 -0.92
C PRO A 51 10.11 2.03 -2.11
N PHE A 52 9.70 0.75 -2.04
CA PHE A 52 8.95 0.10 -3.11
C PHE A 52 7.55 0.71 -3.29
N LEU A 53 6.86 1.01 -2.19
CA LEU A 53 5.59 1.73 -2.18
C LEU A 53 5.70 3.04 -2.96
N ARG A 54 6.71 3.87 -2.67
CA ARG A 54 6.92 5.14 -3.39
C ARG A 54 7.17 4.93 -4.87
N GLN A 55 7.95 3.90 -5.22
CA GLN A 55 8.19 3.55 -6.62
C GLN A 55 6.88 3.19 -7.33
N VAL A 56 6.07 2.29 -6.76
CA VAL A 56 4.79 1.86 -7.34
C VAL A 56 3.80 3.02 -7.41
N LEU A 57 3.70 3.86 -6.37
CA LEU A 57 2.86 5.06 -6.39
C LEU A 57 3.26 6.03 -7.51
N SER A 58 4.56 6.23 -7.74
CA SER A 58 5.04 7.10 -8.81
C SER A 58 4.68 6.55 -10.20
N GLN A 59 4.66 5.23 -10.36
CA GLN A 59 4.19 4.58 -11.59
C GLN A 59 2.68 4.76 -11.76
N ILE A 60 1.88 4.52 -10.71
CA ILE A 60 0.42 4.64 -10.75
C ILE A 60 -0.04 6.07 -11.05
N ILE A 61 0.67 7.10 -10.59
CA ILE A 61 0.32 8.52 -10.82
C ILE A 61 0.75 8.98 -12.22
N SER A 62 1.66 8.27 -12.89
CA SER A 62 2.13 8.61 -14.23
C SER A 62 1.30 8.00 -15.36
N ASP A 63 0.37 7.09 -15.04
CA ASP A 63 -0.66 6.52 -15.92
C ASP A 63 -2.00 7.27 -15.77
#